data_AF-A0A0B2BLQ1-F1
#
_entry.id   AF-A0A0B2BLQ1-F1
#
_cell.length_a   1.000
_cell.length_b   1.000
_cell.length_c   1.000
_cell.angle_alpha   90.00
_cell.angle_beta   90.00
_cell.angle_gamma   90.00
#
_symmetry.space_group_name_H-M   'P 1'
#
loop_
_entity.id
_entity.type
_entity.pdbx_description
1 polymer ?
#
loop_
_entity_poly.entity_id
_entity_poly.type
_entity_poly.pdbx_seq_one_letter_code
_entity_poly.pdbx_strand_id
1 'polypeptide(L)'
;MARFEGMSGSDPLEAFRGLTGLEPDEGSPRELLRAIQEAVQRFLLEYKFGLDEVLTKITILREEFEHSHDYSPIEHVKSRLKSISSLGDKLERTGCPPDLGIIRERIRDIAGIRVTCSFTEDTYRFAEMLTAQPDLTVLATKDYIRDPKPNGYRSLHLIVEVPVFLSDRTAKVPVEVQIRTIAMDFWASVEHQIFYKYDGKVPDDLTDTLLSVAATANALDDQMGRLRSEVRSLGEDA
;
A
#
# COMPACT_ATOMS: atom_id res chain seq x y z
N MET A 1 -8.72 -37.89 25.20
CA MET A 1 -7.91 -36.86 25.86
C MET A 1 -6.50 -36.90 25.29
N ALA A 2 -6.28 -36.26 24.13
CA ALA A 2 -4.94 -36.00 23.62
C ALA A 2 -4.52 -34.63 24.16
N ARG A 3 -3.38 -34.60 24.85
CA ARG A 3 -2.82 -33.43 25.51
C ARG A 3 -2.37 -32.39 24.49
N PHE A 4 -2.82 -31.15 24.68
CA PHE A 4 -2.13 -29.97 24.19
C PHE A 4 -0.87 -29.78 25.04
N GLU A 5 0.31 -30.05 24.47
CA GLU A 5 1.61 -29.69 25.05
C GLU A 5 2.40 -28.89 24.00
N GLY A 6 2.71 -27.63 24.34
CA GLY A 6 3.93 -26.95 23.87
C GLY A 6 3.89 -26.16 22.56
N MET A 7 3.15 -25.04 22.52
CA MET A 7 3.66 -23.86 21.79
C MET A 7 4.33 -22.97 22.84
N SER A 8 5.63 -23.18 23.08
CA SER A 8 6.40 -22.23 23.89
C SER A 8 6.47 -20.91 23.14
N GLY A 9 6.13 -19.82 23.83
CA GLY A 9 6.35 -18.47 23.32
C GLY A 9 7.80 -18.33 22.86
N SER A 10 7.99 -17.68 21.71
CA SER A 10 9.30 -17.34 21.15
C SER A 10 10.21 -16.76 22.23
N ASP A 11 11.42 -17.30 22.37
CA ASP A 11 12.43 -16.79 23.30
C ASP A 11 12.68 -15.29 23.01
N PRO A 12 12.50 -14.38 23.98
CA PRO A 12 12.78 -12.96 23.80
C PRO A 12 14.19 -12.68 23.28
N LEU A 13 15.17 -13.54 23.59
CA LEU A 13 16.54 -13.43 23.10
C LEU A 13 16.66 -13.86 21.63
N GLU A 14 15.84 -14.80 21.18
CA GLU A 14 15.77 -15.22 19.78
C GLU A 14 15.06 -14.16 18.93
N ALA A 15 13.96 -13.59 19.45
CA ALA A 15 13.30 -12.43 18.85
C ALA A 15 14.22 -11.20 18.82
N PHE A 16 15.03 -10.98 19.86
CA PHE A 16 16.04 -9.92 19.90
C PHE A 16 17.13 -10.11 18.84
N ARG A 17 17.69 -11.31 18.75
CA ARG A 17 18.71 -11.65 17.73
C ARG A 17 18.13 -11.47 16.33
N GLY A 18 16.89 -11.92 16.08
CA GLY A 18 16.21 -11.70 14.80
C GLY A 18 15.95 -10.23 14.49
N LEU A 19 15.52 -9.43 15.47
CA LEU A 19 15.21 -8.01 15.24
C LEU A 19 16.46 -7.12 15.09
N THR A 20 17.55 -7.43 15.79
CA THR A 20 18.71 -6.54 15.90
C THR A 20 19.98 -7.07 15.24
N GLY A 21 20.08 -8.38 15.00
CA GLY A 21 21.30 -9.03 14.54
C GLY A 21 22.44 -9.07 15.56
N LEU A 22 22.19 -8.69 16.82
CA LEU A 22 23.18 -8.64 17.89
C LEU A 22 23.02 -9.83 18.85
N GLU A 23 24.14 -10.39 19.30
CA GLU A 23 24.13 -11.27 20.49
C GLU A 23 23.72 -10.39 21.69
N PRO A 24 22.71 -10.79 22.48
CA PRO A 24 22.39 -10.09 23.71
C PRO A 24 23.59 -10.25 24.64
N ASP A 25 24.37 -9.18 24.81
CA ASP A 25 25.29 -9.07 25.94
C ASP A 25 24.47 -9.18 27.24
N GLU A 26 25.11 -9.49 28.37
CA GLU A 26 24.53 -9.67 29.71
C GLU A 26 23.86 -8.40 30.29
N GLY A 27 23.33 -7.52 29.43
CA GLY A 27 22.58 -6.33 29.77
C GLY A 27 21.25 -6.68 30.44
N SER A 28 20.77 -5.72 31.23
CA SER A 28 19.49 -5.84 31.91
C SER A 28 18.35 -5.98 30.88
N PRO A 29 17.24 -6.69 31.22
CA PRO A 29 16.07 -6.79 30.34
C PRO A 29 15.53 -5.43 29.84
N ARG A 30 15.79 -4.34 30.58
CA ARG A 30 15.43 -2.98 30.18
C ARG A 30 16.26 -2.44 29.03
N GLU A 31 17.56 -2.71 29.00
CA GLU A 31 18.47 -2.29 27.93
C GLU A 31 18.16 -3.05 26.64
N LEU A 32 17.87 -4.35 26.76
CA LEU A 32 17.42 -5.18 25.65
C LEU A 32 16.15 -4.61 25.00
N LEU A 33 15.12 -4.32 25.81
CA LEU A 33 13.85 -3.78 25.33
C LEU A 33 14.03 -2.42 24.66
N ARG A 34 14.88 -1.56 25.23
CA ARG A 34 15.21 -0.26 24.65
C ARG A 34 15.89 -0.41 23.30
N ALA A 35 16.87 -1.30 23.17
CA ALA A 35 17.57 -1.55 21.91
C ALA A 35 16.60 -2.07 20.81
N ILE A 36 15.67 -2.96 21.16
CA ILE A 36 14.60 -3.40 20.24
C ILE A 36 13.75 -2.22 19.80
N GLN A 37 13.29 -1.43 20.76
CA GLN A 37 12.44 -0.28 20.48
C GLN A 37 13.14 0.72 19.54
N GLU A 38 14.41 1.02 19.79
CA GLU A 38 15.22 1.89 18.93
C GLU A 38 15.42 1.29 17.52
N ALA A 39 15.66 -0.01 17.41
CA ALA A 39 15.78 -0.69 16.12
C ALA A 39 14.47 -0.63 15.30
N VAL A 40 13.34 -0.95 15.92
CA VAL A 40 12.01 -0.89 15.28
C VAL A 40 11.65 0.54 14.89
N GLN A 41 11.93 1.52 15.75
CA GLN A 41 11.69 2.94 15.43
C GLN A 41 12.52 3.40 14.24
N ARG A 42 13.82 3.08 14.19
CA ARG A 42 14.67 3.40 13.04
C ARG A 42 14.15 2.75 11.77
N PHE A 43 13.77 1.48 11.84
CA PHE A 43 13.20 0.75 10.71
C PHE A 43 11.94 1.44 10.17
N LEU A 44 10.96 1.77 11.03
CA LEU A 44 9.73 2.45 10.59
C LEU A 44 9.99 3.85 10.07
N LEU A 45 10.99 4.55 10.61
CA LEU A 45 11.37 5.88 10.16
C LEU A 45 11.87 5.87 8.72
N GLU A 46 12.62 4.84 8.31
CA GLU A 46 13.02 4.66 6.91
C GLU A 46 11.81 4.56 5.98
N TYR A 47 10.78 3.79 6.37
CA TYR A 47 9.55 3.67 5.60
C TYR A 47 8.73 4.96 5.57
N LYS A 48 8.73 5.71 6.67
CA LYS A 48 8.14 7.05 6.68
C LYS A 48 8.84 7.96 5.66
N PHE A 49 10.17 7.98 5.64
CA PHE A 49 10.90 8.82 4.69
C PHE A 49 10.72 8.37 3.24
N GLY A 50 10.70 7.07 2.98
CA GLY A 50 10.37 6.56 1.64
C GLY A 50 8.95 6.95 1.21
N LEU A 51 7.99 6.92 2.15
CA LEU A 51 6.63 7.40 1.92
C LEU A 51 6.61 8.91 1.57
N ASP A 52 7.35 9.73 2.32
CA ASP A 52 7.42 11.18 2.13
C ASP A 52 8.07 11.55 0.78
N GLU A 53 9.14 10.84 0.37
CA GLU A 53 9.79 11.00 -0.94
C GLU A 53 8.83 10.72 -2.10
N VAL A 54 8.15 9.56 -2.06
CA VAL A 54 7.19 9.21 -3.12
C VAL A 54 5.98 10.15 -3.08
N LEU A 55 5.50 10.55 -1.90
CA LEU A 55 4.39 11.50 -1.79
C LEU A 55 4.73 12.87 -2.40
N THR A 56 5.97 13.35 -2.20
CA THR A 56 6.46 14.59 -2.83
C THR A 56 6.42 14.48 -4.35
N LYS A 57 6.93 13.38 -4.91
CA LYS A 57 6.91 13.12 -6.36
C LYS A 57 5.50 13.14 -6.94
N ILE A 58 4.56 12.50 -6.24
CA ILE A 58 3.14 12.45 -6.64
C ILE A 58 2.49 13.84 -6.56
N THR A 59 2.81 14.59 -5.52
CA THR A 59 2.28 15.95 -5.33
C THR A 59 2.78 16.90 -6.41
N ILE A 60 4.06 16.82 -6.79
CA ILE A 60 4.63 17.60 -7.89
C ILE A 60 3.90 17.28 -9.20
N LEU A 61 3.72 15.99 -9.54
CA LEU A 61 2.98 15.61 -10.74
C LEU A 61 1.55 16.18 -10.73
N ARG A 62 0.86 16.13 -9.59
CA ARG A 62 -0.48 16.72 -9.45
C ARG A 62 -0.48 18.23 -9.70
N GLU A 63 0.43 18.97 -9.07
CA GLU A 63 0.53 20.43 -9.19
C GLU A 63 0.89 20.87 -10.62
N GLU A 64 1.74 20.09 -11.31
CA GLU A 64 2.09 20.32 -12.72
C GLU A 64 0.86 20.26 -13.63
N PHE A 65 -0.06 19.31 -13.40
CA PHE A 65 -1.33 19.23 -14.12
C PHE A 65 -2.23 20.43 -13.86
N GLU A 66 -2.42 20.78 -12.58
CA GLU A 66 -3.27 21.91 -12.18
C GLU A 66 -2.77 23.24 -12.79
N HIS A 67 -1.45 23.41 -12.94
CA HIS A 67 -0.87 24.62 -13.51
C HIS A 67 -0.94 24.69 -15.04
N SER A 68 -0.86 23.55 -15.73
CA SER A 68 -0.82 23.48 -17.19
C SER A 68 -2.15 23.85 -17.87
N HIS A 69 -3.17 24.30 -17.10
CA HIS A 69 -4.58 24.50 -17.50
C HIS A 69 -5.21 23.24 -18.10
N ASP A 70 -4.57 22.09 -17.87
CA ASP A 70 -5.02 20.80 -18.32
C ASP A 70 -5.79 20.15 -17.16
N TYR A 71 -6.75 19.30 -17.51
CA TYR A 71 -7.52 18.55 -16.54
C TYR A 71 -6.58 17.76 -15.60
N SER A 72 -6.75 17.89 -14.27
CA SER A 72 -5.95 17.12 -13.31
C SER A 72 -6.44 15.67 -13.23
N PRO A 73 -5.59 14.67 -13.55
CA PRO A 73 -5.95 13.27 -13.42
C PRO A 73 -6.04 12.80 -11.96
N ILE A 74 -5.62 13.61 -10.98
CA ILE A 74 -5.54 13.24 -9.56
C ILE A 74 -6.50 14.09 -8.75
N GLU A 75 -7.46 13.43 -8.09
CA GLU A 75 -8.47 14.05 -7.23
C GLU A 75 -7.98 14.19 -5.79
N HIS A 76 -7.42 13.11 -5.25
CA HIS A 76 -6.89 13.12 -3.90
C HIS A 76 -5.82 12.05 -3.69
N VAL A 77 -4.93 12.33 -2.74
CA VAL A 77 -3.85 11.43 -2.32
C VAL A 77 -3.95 11.20 -0.82
N LYS A 78 -3.87 9.94 -0.39
CA LYS A 78 -3.81 9.55 1.02
C LYS A 78 -2.58 8.71 1.24
N SER A 79 -1.81 8.97 2.29
CA SER A 79 -0.68 8.14 2.67
C SER A 79 -0.95 7.45 4.01
N ARG A 80 -0.35 6.28 4.20
CA ARG A 80 -0.40 5.57 5.47
C ARG A 80 0.91 4.83 5.70
N LEU A 81 1.35 4.83 6.95
CA LEU A 81 2.37 3.93 7.45
C LEU A 81 1.69 2.87 8.32
N LYS A 82 1.99 1.59 8.07
CA LYS A 82 1.41 0.48 8.83
C LYS A 82 1.87 0.55 10.29
N SER A 83 0.93 0.43 11.23
CA SER A 83 1.27 0.40 12.66
C SER A 83 2.04 -0.88 13.02
N ILE A 84 2.78 -0.84 14.13
CA ILE A 84 3.51 -2.02 14.65
C ILE A 84 2.55 -3.19 14.88
N SER A 85 1.37 -2.94 15.47
CA SER A 85 0.37 -3.98 15.69
C SER A 85 -0.08 -4.63 14.38
N SER A 86 -0.48 -3.81 13.40
CA SER A 86 -0.91 -4.31 12.09
C SER A 86 0.21 -4.99 11.31
N LEU A 87 1.47 -4.59 11.52
CA LEU A 87 2.64 -5.28 10.96
C LEU A 87 2.76 -6.65 11.61
N GLY A 88 2.70 -6.75 12.95
CA GLY A 88 2.68 -8.01 13.70
C GLY A 88 1.63 -8.99 13.19
N ASP A 89 0.36 -8.56 13.10
CA ASP A 89 -0.73 -9.39 12.56
C ASP A 89 -0.42 -9.91 11.14
N LYS A 90 0.26 -9.08 10.34
CA LYS A 90 0.66 -9.46 8.99
C LYS A 90 1.81 -10.47 8.99
N LEU A 91 2.79 -10.33 9.88
CA LEU A 91 3.88 -11.29 10.01
C LEU A 91 3.36 -12.66 10.40
N GLU A 92 2.47 -12.73 11.39
CA GLU A 92 1.81 -13.98 11.80
C GLU A 92 1.04 -14.61 10.66
N ARG A 93 0.17 -13.84 9.99
CA ARG A 93 -0.64 -14.33 8.87
C ARG A 93 0.18 -14.82 7.68
N THR A 94 1.36 -14.23 7.46
CA THR A 94 2.25 -14.61 6.34
C THR A 94 3.32 -15.63 6.73
N GLY A 95 3.39 -16.02 8.01
CA GLY A 95 4.48 -16.84 8.53
C GLY A 95 5.85 -16.18 8.34
N CYS A 96 5.91 -14.85 8.31
CA CYS A 96 7.16 -14.11 8.14
C CYS A 96 7.88 -14.03 9.49
N PRO A 97 9.14 -14.48 9.59
CA PRO A 97 9.93 -14.31 10.81
C PRO A 97 10.02 -12.85 11.25
N PRO A 98 10.06 -12.56 12.57
CA PRO A 98 10.22 -11.21 13.12
C PRO A 98 11.67 -10.74 13.02
N ASP A 99 12.21 -10.74 11.81
CA ASP A 99 13.56 -10.28 11.49
C ASP A 99 13.48 -9.09 10.54
N LEU A 100 14.08 -7.95 10.89
CA LEU A 100 13.90 -6.70 10.14
C LEU A 100 14.45 -6.79 8.70
N GLY A 101 15.47 -7.61 8.46
CA GLY A 101 16.00 -7.89 7.12
C GLY A 101 14.99 -8.68 6.29
N ILE A 102 14.49 -9.78 6.84
CA ILE A 102 13.49 -10.63 6.16
C ILE A 102 12.18 -9.86 5.92
N ILE A 103 11.74 -9.07 6.90
CA ILE A 103 10.54 -8.23 6.78
C ILE A 103 10.68 -7.26 5.60
N ARG A 104 11.85 -6.63 5.43
CA ARG A 104 12.11 -5.71 4.31
C ARG A 104 11.99 -6.39 2.95
N GLU A 105 12.43 -7.64 2.84
CA GLU A 105 12.37 -8.41 1.59
C GLU A 105 10.95 -8.87 1.25
N ARG A 106 10.20 -9.31 2.28
CA ARG A 106 8.91 -10.01 2.12
C ARG A 106 7.68 -9.11 2.25
N ILE A 107 7.74 -8.06 3.06
CA ILE A 107 6.59 -7.19 3.36
C ILE A 107 6.76 -5.84 2.67
N ARG A 108 6.05 -5.65 1.56
CA ARG A 108 6.23 -4.50 0.65
C ARG A 108 5.21 -3.38 0.79
N ASP A 109 4.24 -3.51 1.70
CA ASP A 109 3.14 -2.56 1.94
C ASP A 109 3.21 -1.92 3.33
N ILE A 110 4.42 -1.78 3.88
CA ILE A 110 4.63 -1.09 5.16
C ILE A 110 4.36 0.41 4.99
N ALA A 111 4.90 1.00 3.92
CA ALA A 111 4.54 2.32 3.42
C ALA A 111 3.54 2.16 2.27
N GLY A 112 2.39 2.85 2.36
CA GLY A 112 1.35 2.78 1.34
C GLY A 112 0.80 4.15 0.98
N ILE A 113 0.73 4.46 -0.31
CA ILE A 113 0.07 5.64 -0.85
C ILE A 113 -1.14 5.19 -1.66
N ARG A 114 -2.26 5.89 -1.51
CA ARG A 114 -3.43 5.76 -2.35
C ARG A 114 -3.62 7.02 -3.16
N VAL A 115 -3.69 6.85 -4.47
CA VAL A 115 -3.96 7.91 -5.43
C VAL A 115 -5.32 7.63 -6.05
N THR A 116 -6.23 8.59 -5.92
CA THR A 116 -7.54 8.52 -6.54
C THR A 116 -7.57 9.45 -7.73
N CYS A 117 -7.83 8.87 -8.90
CA CYS A 117 -7.99 9.53 -10.18
C CYS A 117 -9.47 9.64 -10.56
N SER A 118 -9.80 10.50 -11.50
CA SER A 118 -11.20 10.66 -11.91
C SER A 118 -11.63 9.60 -12.93
N PHE A 119 -10.74 9.13 -13.82
CA PHE A 119 -11.04 8.05 -14.76
C PHE A 119 -10.02 6.91 -14.76
N THR A 120 -10.43 5.76 -15.27
CA THR A 120 -9.58 4.56 -15.40
C THR A 120 -8.34 4.83 -16.25
N GLU A 121 -8.45 5.55 -17.36
CA GLU A 121 -7.31 5.92 -18.22
C GLU A 121 -6.26 6.75 -17.46
N ASP A 122 -6.72 7.68 -16.63
CA ASP A 122 -5.86 8.53 -15.82
C ASP A 122 -5.02 7.72 -14.82
N THR A 123 -5.54 6.57 -14.36
CA THR A 123 -4.78 5.67 -13.47
C THR A 123 -3.52 5.12 -14.15
N TYR A 124 -3.61 4.77 -15.44
CA TYR A 124 -2.49 4.26 -16.21
C TYR A 124 -1.53 5.38 -16.62
N ARG A 125 -2.07 6.51 -17.09
CA ARG A 125 -1.25 7.69 -17.41
C ARG A 125 -0.42 8.13 -16.21
N PHE A 126 -1.04 8.21 -15.03
CA PHE A 126 -0.34 8.54 -13.79
C PHE A 126 0.73 7.49 -13.42
N ALA A 127 0.42 6.20 -13.53
CA ALA A 127 1.39 5.14 -13.30
C ALA A 127 2.62 5.26 -14.21
N GLU A 128 2.43 5.53 -15.49
CA GLU A 128 3.51 5.73 -16.46
C GLU A 128 4.40 6.92 -16.07
N MET A 129 3.81 8.07 -15.75
CA MET A 129 4.58 9.25 -15.36
C MET A 129 5.37 9.05 -14.07
N LEU A 130 4.76 8.41 -13.06
CA LEU A 130 5.43 8.12 -11.81
C LEU A 130 6.60 7.15 -12.03
N THR A 131 6.40 6.10 -12.83
CA THR A 131 7.41 5.06 -13.07
C THR A 131 8.47 5.45 -14.10
N ALA A 132 8.26 6.53 -14.86
CA ALA A 132 9.28 7.12 -15.72
C ALA A 132 10.36 7.88 -14.95
N GLN A 133 10.15 8.18 -13.66
CA GLN A 133 11.14 8.88 -12.84
C GLN A 133 12.39 8.01 -12.62
N PRO A 134 13.60 8.51 -12.90
CA PRO A 134 14.80 7.69 -13.00
C PRO A 134 15.28 7.10 -11.66
N ASP A 135 14.82 7.65 -10.54
CA ASP A 135 15.18 7.22 -9.19
C ASP A 135 14.14 6.30 -8.54
N LEU A 136 13.06 5.94 -9.26
CA LEU A 136 12.10 4.93 -8.83
C LEU A 136 12.31 3.62 -9.58
N THR A 137 12.47 2.52 -8.83
CA THR A 137 12.53 1.17 -9.42
C THR A 137 11.21 0.45 -9.21
N VAL A 138 10.56 -0.01 -10.28
CA VAL A 138 9.33 -0.81 -10.17
C VAL A 138 9.68 -2.24 -9.79
N LEU A 139 9.33 -2.65 -8.57
CA LEU A 139 9.54 -4.01 -8.08
C LEU A 139 8.41 -4.97 -8.49
N ALA A 140 7.18 -4.47 -8.61
CA ALA A 140 6.04 -5.25 -9.06
C ALA A 140 4.88 -4.36 -9.52
N THR A 141 4.10 -4.86 -10.48
CA THR A 141 2.83 -4.27 -10.90
C THR A 141 1.73 -5.33 -10.77
N LYS A 142 0.64 -5.01 -10.07
CA LYS A 142 -0.55 -5.86 -9.98
C LYS A 142 -1.74 -5.08 -10.51
N ASP A 143 -2.23 -5.49 -11.67
CA ASP A 143 -3.30 -4.81 -12.38
C ASP A 143 -4.64 -5.48 -12.11
N TYR A 144 -5.29 -5.09 -11.00
CA TYR A 144 -6.65 -5.56 -10.70
C TYR A 144 -7.71 -4.73 -11.43
N ILE A 145 -7.34 -3.73 -12.24
CA ILE A 145 -8.29 -3.03 -13.09
C ILE A 145 -8.61 -3.91 -14.29
N ARG A 146 -7.56 -4.45 -14.94
CA ARG A 146 -7.66 -5.41 -16.05
C ARG A 146 -8.09 -6.79 -15.59
N ASP A 147 -7.52 -7.28 -14.48
CA ASP A 147 -7.76 -8.62 -13.94
C ASP A 147 -8.34 -8.54 -12.51
N PRO A 148 -9.63 -8.17 -12.34
CA PRO A 148 -10.25 -7.98 -11.03
C PRO A 148 -10.18 -9.23 -10.14
N LYS A 149 -10.15 -9.03 -8.83
CA LYS A 149 -10.28 -10.15 -7.89
C LYS A 149 -11.69 -10.75 -7.94
N PRO A 150 -11.87 -12.01 -7.50
CA PRO A 150 -13.18 -12.67 -7.48
C PRO A 150 -14.27 -11.91 -6.71
N ASN A 151 -13.90 -11.14 -5.69
CA ASN A 151 -14.84 -10.31 -4.92
C ASN A 151 -15.25 -9.00 -5.62
N GLY A 152 -14.75 -8.74 -6.85
CA GLY A 152 -15.02 -7.50 -7.59
C GLY A 152 -14.04 -6.36 -7.33
N TYR A 153 -13.03 -6.58 -6.48
CA TYR A 153 -12.03 -5.57 -6.18
C TYR A 153 -11.19 -5.19 -7.41
N ARG A 154 -11.05 -3.87 -7.63
CA ARG A 154 -10.22 -3.26 -8.70
C ARG A 154 -9.34 -2.15 -8.15
N SER A 155 -8.10 -2.10 -8.62
CA SER A 155 -7.09 -1.07 -8.35
C SER A 155 -5.82 -1.44 -9.12
N LEU A 156 -5.03 -0.46 -9.55
CA LEU A 156 -3.68 -0.69 -10.06
C LEU A 156 -2.70 -0.55 -8.89
N HIS A 157 -1.95 -1.60 -8.57
CA HIS A 157 -0.94 -1.57 -7.51
C HIS A 157 0.45 -1.55 -8.12
N LEU A 158 1.21 -0.51 -7.79
CA LEU A 158 2.64 -0.43 -8.07
C LEU A 158 3.39 -0.64 -6.76
N ILE A 159 4.40 -1.50 -6.77
CA ILE A 159 5.38 -1.57 -5.69
C ILE A 159 6.64 -0.91 -6.24
N VAL A 160 6.95 0.29 -5.76
CA VAL A 160 8.13 1.05 -6.19
C VAL A 160 9.18 1.06 -5.07
N GLU A 161 10.44 1.03 -5.44
CA GLU A 161 11.57 1.23 -4.54
C GLU A 161 12.16 2.62 -4.76
N VAL A 162 12.29 3.38 -3.67
CA VAL A 162 12.86 4.73 -3.66
C VAL A 162 14.13 4.76 -2.79
N PRO A 163 15.21 5.44 -3.21
CA PRO A 163 16.37 5.67 -2.36
C PRO A 163 16.08 6.76 -1.32
N VAL A 164 16.28 6.44 -0.05
CA VAL A 164 16.20 7.37 1.09
C VAL A 164 17.62 7.64 1.58
N PHE A 165 18.04 8.91 1.51
CA PHE A 165 19.36 9.34 1.96
C PHE A 165 19.33 9.71 3.44
N LEU A 166 19.90 8.84 4.29
CA LEU A 166 20.08 9.08 5.72
C LEU A 166 21.48 9.66 5.98
N SER A 167 21.74 10.08 7.22
CA SER A 167 23.03 10.67 7.61
C SER A 167 24.23 9.73 7.45
N ASP A 168 24.00 8.41 7.47
CA ASP A 168 25.03 7.37 7.53
C ASP A 168 24.99 6.39 6.35
N ARG A 169 23.86 6.32 5.62
CA ARG A 169 23.65 5.37 4.52
C ARG A 169 22.53 5.81 3.60
N THR A 170 22.43 5.15 2.45
CA THR A 170 21.22 5.18 1.63
C THR A 170 20.42 3.89 1.87
N ALA A 171 19.15 4.03 2.25
CA ALA A 171 18.22 2.91 2.39
C ALA A 171 17.32 2.83 1.15
N LYS A 172 17.20 1.64 0.56
CA LYS A 172 16.23 1.37 -0.50
C LYS A 172 14.92 0.92 0.14
N VAL A 173 13.85 1.68 -0.09
CA VAL A 173 12.58 1.51 0.64
C VAL A 173 11.46 1.19 -0.34
N PRO A 174 10.78 0.04 -0.20
CA PRO A 174 9.60 -0.26 -0.98
C PRO A 174 8.38 0.51 -0.46
N VAL A 175 7.64 1.10 -1.39
CA VAL A 175 6.38 1.82 -1.17
C VAL A 175 5.33 1.24 -2.11
N GLU A 176 4.18 0.85 -1.56
CA GLU A 176 3.04 0.41 -2.34
C GLU A 176 2.19 1.64 -2.74
N VAL A 177 2.05 1.89 -4.04
CA VAL A 177 1.16 2.92 -4.58
C VAL A 177 -0.07 2.25 -5.18
N GLN A 178 -1.23 2.47 -4.57
CA GLN A 178 -2.52 1.98 -5.03
C GLN A 178 -3.24 3.09 -5.78
N ILE A 179 -3.42 2.92 -7.08
CA ILE A 179 -4.07 3.88 -7.96
C ILE A 179 -5.48 3.37 -8.27
N ARG A 180 -6.48 4.24 -8.14
CA ARG A 180 -7.91 3.90 -8.22
C ARG A 180 -8.69 5.03 -8.86
N THR A 181 -9.87 4.72 -9.38
CA THR A 181 -10.90 5.73 -9.63
C THR A 181 -11.65 6.08 -8.35
N ILE A 182 -12.47 7.13 -8.38
CA ILE A 182 -13.39 7.48 -7.28
C ILE A 182 -14.30 6.30 -6.93
N ALA A 183 -14.90 5.65 -7.94
CA ALA A 183 -15.84 4.54 -7.71
C ALA A 183 -15.13 3.31 -7.13
N MET A 184 -13.91 3.01 -7.59
CA MET A 184 -13.07 1.94 -7.03
C MET A 184 -12.68 2.22 -5.56
N ASP A 185 -12.31 3.46 -5.22
CA ASP A 185 -11.96 3.81 -3.84
C ASP A 185 -13.17 3.74 -2.91
N PHE A 186 -14.33 4.22 -3.38
CA PHE A 186 -15.58 4.14 -2.64
C PHE A 186 -15.97 2.69 -2.35
N TRP A 187 -16.04 1.85 -3.39
CA TRP A 187 -16.41 0.44 -3.24
C TRP A 187 -15.45 -0.31 -2.29
N ALA A 188 -14.14 -0.15 -2.49
CA ALA A 188 -13.15 -0.82 -1.67
C ALA A 188 -13.14 -0.33 -0.20
N SER A 189 -13.53 0.92 0.05
CA SER A 189 -13.67 1.44 1.41
C SER A 189 -14.87 0.83 2.13
N VAL A 190 -16.00 0.66 1.43
CA VAL A 190 -17.21 0.01 1.96
C VAL A 190 -16.97 -1.48 2.20
N GLU A 191 -16.38 -2.18 1.24
CA GLU A 191 -16.02 -3.60 1.38
C GLU A 191 -15.14 -3.82 2.61
N HIS A 192 -14.05 -3.04 2.74
CA HIS A 192 -13.15 -3.17 3.87
C HIS A 192 -13.83 -2.93 5.22
N GLN A 193 -14.74 -1.94 5.31
CA GLN A 193 -15.50 -1.68 6.54
C GLN A 193 -16.42 -2.84 6.92
N ILE A 194 -17.07 -3.47 5.92
CA ILE A 194 -17.92 -4.64 6.14
C ILE A 194 -17.07 -5.82 6.59
N PHE A 195 -16.03 -6.17 5.86
CA PHE A 195 -15.16 -7.30 6.22
C PHE A 195 -14.53 -7.13 7.61
N TYR A 196 -14.14 -5.90 7.97
CA TYR A 196 -13.64 -5.60 9.31
C TYR A 196 -14.71 -5.84 10.40
N LYS A 197 -15.95 -5.39 10.18
CA LYS A 197 -17.05 -5.56 11.14
C LYS A 197 -17.42 -7.04 11.37
N TYR A 198 -17.28 -7.87 10.35
CA TYR A 198 -17.63 -9.29 10.38
C TYR A 198 -16.43 -10.21 10.67
N ASP A 199 -15.28 -9.66 11.06
CA ASP A 199 -14.04 -10.42 11.31
C ASP A 199 -13.69 -11.37 10.12
N GLY A 200 -13.89 -10.87 8.91
CA GLY A 200 -13.69 -11.60 7.66
C GLY A 200 -14.77 -12.63 7.30
N LYS A 201 -15.77 -12.88 8.15
CA LYS A 201 -16.85 -13.87 7.93
C LYS A 201 -18.14 -13.18 7.46
N VAL A 202 -18.06 -12.57 6.29
CA VAL A 202 -19.21 -11.88 5.68
C VAL A 202 -20.19 -12.92 5.12
N PRO A 203 -21.50 -12.81 5.42
CA PRO A 203 -22.55 -13.61 4.79
C PRO A 203 -22.50 -13.62 3.25
N ASP A 204 -22.89 -14.74 2.63
CA ASP A 204 -22.83 -14.93 1.17
C ASP A 204 -23.71 -13.93 0.41
N ASP A 205 -24.91 -13.63 0.94
CA ASP A 205 -25.85 -12.66 0.36
C ASP A 205 -25.27 -11.24 0.30
N LEU A 206 -24.53 -10.83 1.33
CA LEU A 206 -23.81 -9.56 1.34
C LEU A 206 -22.63 -9.57 0.38
N THR A 207 -21.95 -10.71 0.22
CA THR A 207 -20.84 -10.85 -0.73
C THR A 207 -21.34 -10.74 -2.17
N ASP A 208 -22.44 -11.39 -2.50
CA ASP A 208 -23.10 -11.29 -3.81
C ASP A 208 -23.57 -9.86 -4.09
N THR A 209 -24.14 -9.19 -3.08
CA THR A 209 -24.54 -7.79 -3.18
C THR A 209 -23.34 -6.89 -3.45
N LEU A 210 -22.22 -7.06 -2.72
CA LEU A 210 -21.00 -6.30 -2.94
C LEU A 210 -20.45 -6.49 -4.35
N LEU A 211 -20.47 -7.72 -4.87
CA LEU A 211 -20.05 -8.02 -6.23
C LEU A 211 -20.93 -7.32 -7.27
N SER A 212 -22.26 -7.32 -7.08
CA SER A 212 -23.20 -6.60 -7.96
C SER A 212 -22.99 -5.08 -7.92
N VAL A 213 -22.71 -4.52 -6.74
CA VAL A 213 -22.41 -3.10 -6.60
C VAL A 213 -21.07 -2.76 -7.28
N ALA A 214 -20.06 -3.66 -7.19
CA ALA A 214 -18.79 -3.49 -7.88
C ALA A 214 -19.01 -3.38 -9.40
N ALA A 215 -19.80 -4.30 -9.97
CA ALA A 215 -20.13 -4.30 -11.38
C ALA A 215 -20.85 -3.01 -11.82
N THR A 216 -21.76 -2.50 -10.99
CA THR A 216 -22.48 -1.24 -11.25
C THR A 216 -21.56 -0.03 -11.22
N ALA A 217 -20.69 0.05 -10.20
CA ALA A 217 -19.69 1.10 -10.08
C ALA A 217 -18.73 1.13 -11.29
N ASN A 218 -18.33 -0.06 -11.77
CA ASN A 218 -17.49 -0.19 -12.96
C ASN A 218 -18.19 0.28 -14.23
N ALA A 219 -19.46 -0.09 -14.42
CA ALA A 219 -20.23 0.34 -15.59
C ALA A 219 -20.40 1.87 -15.61
N LEU A 220 -20.58 2.49 -14.44
CA LEU A 220 -20.64 3.94 -14.29
C LEU A 220 -19.32 4.60 -14.69
N ASP A 221 -18.18 4.13 -14.16
CA ASP A 221 -16.85 4.65 -14.52
C ASP A 221 -16.60 4.56 -16.03
N ASP A 222 -16.94 3.42 -16.65
CA ASP A 222 -16.76 3.20 -18.09
C ASP A 222 -17.65 4.15 -18.92
N GLN A 223 -18.90 4.36 -18.52
CA GLN A 223 -19.81 5.28 -19.19
C GLN A 223 -19.33 6.73 -19.08
N MET A 224 -18.91 7.15 -17.89
CA MET A 224 -18.39 8.50 -17.65
C MET A 224 -17.09 8.75 -18.42
N GLY A 225 -16.21 7.74 -18.53
CA GLY A 225 -15.00 7.83 -19.34
C GLY A 225 -15.27 8.01 -20.84
N ARG A 226 -16.28 7.32 -21.38
CA ARG A 226 -16.71 7.50 -22.78
C ARG A 226 -17.27 8.90 -23.01
N LEU A 227 -18.16 9.36 -22.12
CA LEU A 227 -18.75 10.69 -22.20
C LEU A 227 -17.66 11.79 -22.22
N ARG A 228 -16.63 11.68 -21.36
CA ARG A 228 -15.49 12.60 -21.39
C ARG A 228 -14.76 12.58 -22.73
N SER A 229 -14.53 11.40 -23.28
CA SER A 229 -13.82 11.24 -24.55
C SER A 229 -14.59 11.90 -25.70
N GLU A 230 -15.92 11.73 -25.73
CA GLU A 230 -16.81 12.38 -26.69
C GLU A 230 -16.78 13.91 -26.55
N VAL A 231 -16.91 14.44 -25.33
CA VAL A 231 -16.88 15.89 -25.08
C VAL A 231 -15.55 16.50 -25.52
N ARG A 232 -14.41 15.84 -25.27
CA ARG A 232 -13.09 16.32 -25.70
C ARG A 232 -12.97 16.37 -27.22
N SER A 233 -13.45 15.34 -27.92
CA SER A 233 -13.43 15.32 -29.39
C SER A 233 -14.27 16.45 -30.01
N LEU A 234 -15.42 16.77 -29.42
CA LEU A 234 -16.28 17.87 -29.88
C LEU A 234 -15.67 19.26 -29.68
N GLY A 235 -14.80 19.42 -28.67
CA GLY A 235 -14.11 20.68 -28.38
C GLY A 235 -12.85 20.92 -29.22
N GLU A 236 -12.27 19.87 -29.80
CA GLU A 236 -11.12 19.98 -30.74
C GLU A 236 -11.57 20.30 -32.18
N ASP A 237 -12.84 20.01 -32.51
CA ASP A 237 -13.47 20.26 -33.82
C ASP A 237 -14.21 21.62 -33.91
N ALA A 238 -14.18 22.45 -32.86
CA ALA A 238 -14.90 23.74 -32.75
C ALA A 238 -13.95 24.94 -32.63
#